data_AF-A0A2N0M295-F1
#
_entry.id   AF-A0A2N0M295-F1
#
_cell.length_a   1.000
_cell.length_b   1.000
_cell.length_c   1.000
_cell.angle_alpha   90.00
_cell.angle_beta   90.00
_cell.angle_gamma   90.00
#
_symmetry.space_group_name_H-M   'P 1'
#
loop_
_entity.id
_entity.type
_entity.pdbx_description
1 polymer ?
#
loop_
_entity_poly.entity_id
_entity_poly.type
_entity_poly.pdbx_seq_one_letter_code
_entity_poly.pdbx_strand_id
1 'polypeptide(L)'
;MTNPPKDATGPTSQQASSTDPSALHEAIRTLTSNLSLDMVLQQVADLSKELVSATYSALGILGEDGSLVQFITAGISDAGRERIGDPPEGKGILGIVLREGQSLRLHDLTQHPDSGGFPATHPPMRSFLGVPIIFKGRV
;
A
#
# COMPACT_ATOMS: atom_id res chain seq x y z
N MET A 1 68.55 16.12 40.91
CA MET A 1 69.11 15.11 39.99
C MET A 1 67.93 14.46 39.25
N THR A 2 67.27 15.09 38.26
CA THR A 2 67.56 15.18 36.80
C THR A 2 67.75 13.85 36.05
N ASN A 3 66.70 13.40 35.31
CA ASN A 3 66.68 13.28 33.83
C ASN A 3 65.21 13.06 33.31
N PRO A 4 64.87 13.15 31.99
CA PRO A 4 63.95 14.16 31.42
C PRO A 4 62.73 13.54 30.65
N PRO A 5 61.89 14.31 29.90
CA PRO A 5 60.55 13.89 29.43
C PRO A 5 60.53 13.31 28.00
N LYS A 6 59.42 12.63 27.62
CA LYS A 6 59.09 12.32 26.21
C LYS A 6 57.58 12.37 25.93
N ASP A 7 57.28 13.09 24.86
CA ASP A 7 56.00 13.27 24.18
C ASP A 7 55.30 11.95 23.81
N ALA A 8 53.97 11.99 23.72
CA ALA A 8 53.23 11.51 22.53
C ALA A 8 51.72 11.76 22.68
N THR A 9 51.23 12.65 21.83
CA THR A 9 49.86 12.69 21.30
C THR A 9 49.31 11.31 20.97
N GLY A 10 48.14 10.97 21.51
CA GLY A 10 47.28 9.91 20.97
C GLY A 10 45.99 10.54 20.44
N PRO A 11 45.63 10.39 19.15
CA PRO A 11 44.35 10.86 18.66
C PRO A 11 43.25 9.97 19.24
N THR A 12 42.25 10.56 19.89
CA THR A 12 40.96 9.90 20.06
C THR A 12 40.36 9.76 18.67
N SER A 13 40.49 8.57 18.10
CA SER A 13 39.90 8.18 16.83
C SER A 13 38.40 8.43 16.87
N GLN A 14 37.97 9.54 16.28
CA GLN A 14 36.59 9.72 15.85
C GLN A 14 36.35 8.64 14.79
N GLN A 15 35.63 7.57 15.17
CA GLN A 15 35.14 6.59 14.22
C GLN A 15 34.19 7.30 13.25
N ALA A 16 34.74 7.74 12.12
CA ALA A 16 33.95 8.09 10.97
C ALA A 16 33.18 6.83 10.56
N SER A 17 31.85 6.89 10.64
CA SER A 17 30.95 5.91 10.06
C SER A 17 31.27 5.76 8.57
N SER A 18 32.02 4.72 8.22
CA SER A 18 32.18 4.31 6.83
C SER A 18 30.84 3.76 6.37
N THR A 19 30.09 4.55 5.59
CA THR A 19 28.93 4.04 4.87
C THR A 19 29.39 2.88 4.00
N ASP A 20 29.02 1.65 4.37
CA ASP A 20 29.34 0.45 3.63
C ASP A 20 28.69 0.55 2.22
N PRO A 21 29.47 0.56 1.13
CA PRO A 21 28.93 0.60 -0.23
C PRO A 21 27.94 -0.54 -0.52
N SER A 22 28.10 -1.69 0.14
CA SER A 22 27.17 -2.81 0.04
C SER A 22 25.81 -2.47 0.63
N ALA A 23 25.78 -1.83 1.81
CA ALA A 23 24.55 -1.39 2.46
C ALA A 23 23.81 -0.33 1.63
N LEU A 24 24.53 0.60 1.00
CA LEU A 24 23.92 1.59 0.11
C LEU A 24 23.32 0.95 -1.15
N HIS A 25 24.04 0.02 -1.79
CA HIS A 25 23.52 -0.72 -2.95
C HIS A 25 22.27 -1.53 -2.61
N GLU A 26 22.23 -2.16 -1.43
CA GLU A 26 21.06 -2.91 -0.99
C GLU A 26 19.85 -2.01 -0.68
N ALA A 27 20.08 -0.86 -0.06
CA ALA A 27 19.04 0.14 0.17
C ALA A 27 18.45 0.65 -1.16
N ILE A 28 19.29 0.94 -2.17
CA ILE A 28 18.84 1.35 -3.49
C ILE A 28 18.03 0.24 -4.15
N ARG A 29 18.52 -1.01 -4.15
CA ARG A 29 17.79 -2.16 -4.71
C ARG A 29 16.42 -2.35 -4.07
N THR A 30 16.36 -2.27 -2.74
CA THR A 30 15.11 -2.39 -1.99
C THR A 30 14.14 -1.28 -2.39
N LEU A 31 14.61 -0.04 -2.45
CA LEU A 31 13.78 1.10 -2.86
C LEU A 31 13.27 0.96 -4.30
N THR A 32 14.14 0.58 -5.25
CA THR A 32 13.73 0.38 -6.65
C THR A 32 12.76 -0.78 -6.80
N SER A 33 12.91 -1.84 -6.00
CA SER A 33 12.01 -2.99 -6.03
C SER A 33 10.62 -2.62 -5.50
N ASN A 34 10.56 -1.83 -4.42
CA ASN A 34 9.31 -1.33 -3.86
C ASN A 34 8.59 -0.39 -4.84
N LEU A 35 9.31 0.55 -5.45
CA LEU A 35 8.75 1.43 -6.49
C LEU A 35 8.21 0.62 -7.68
N SER A 36 8.92 -0.44 -8.07
CA SER A 36 8.48 -1.32 -9.14
C SER A 36 7.19 -2.06 -8.77
N LEU A 37 7.07 -2.51 -7.52
CA LEU A 37 5.85 -3.17 -7.04
C LEU A 37 4.66 -2.21 -7.04
N ASP A 38 4.81 -1.00 -6.48
CA ASP A 38 3.73 0.00 -6.46
C ASP A 38 3.25 0.33 -7.89
N MET A 39 4.18 0.46 -8.84
CA MET A 39 3.84 0.66 -10.25
C MET A 39 3.06 -0.52 -10.84
N VAL A 40 3.47 -1.75 -10.56
CA VAL A 40 2.76 -2.96 -11.03
C VAL A 40 1.36 -3.02 -10.43
N LEU A 41 1.20 -2.76 -9.13
CA LEU A 41 -0.11 -2.77 -8.47
C LEU A 41 -1.04 -1.69 -9.02
N GLN A 42 -0.52 -0.49 -9.29
CA GLN A 42 -1.28 0.57 -9.96
C GLN A 42 -1.71 0.14 -11.36
N GLN A 43 -0.80 -0.46 -12.13
CA GLN A 43 -1.12 -0.96 -13.48
C GLN A 43 -2.22 -2.04 -13.46
N VAL A 44 -2.22 -2.91 -12.44
CA VAL A 44 -3.28 -3.91 -12.24
C VAL A 44 -4.62 -3.23 -11.97
N ALA A 45 -4.67 -2.21 -11.11
CA ALA A 45 -5.90 -1.46 -10.86
C ALA A 45 -6.42 -0.77 -12.14
N ASP A 46 -5.53 -0.10 -12.88
CA ASP A 46 -5.86 0.59 -14.12
C ASP A 46 -6.39 -0.38 -15.19
N LEU A 47 -5.70 -1.49 -15.42
CA LEU A 47 -6.13 -2.52 -16.38
C LEU A 47 -7.44 -3.19 -15.95
N SER A 48 -7.63 -3.45 -14.66
CA SER A 48 -8.87 -4.04 -14.15
C SER A 48 -10.07 -3.14 -14.43
N LYS A 49 -9.90 -1.82 -14.25
CA LYS A 49 -10.93 -0.82 -14.59
C LYS A 49 -11.29 -0.89 -16.08
N GLU A 50 -10.29 -0.91 -16.96
CA GLU A 50 -10.49 -0.96 -18.41
C GLU A 50 -11.15 -2.28 -18.85
N LEU A 51 -10.64 -3.41 -18.36
CA LEU A 51 -11.08 -4.76 -18.71
C LEU A 51 -12.58 -4.96 -18.47
N VAL A 52 -13.11 -4.44 -17.37
CA VAL A 52 -14.53 -4.56 -17.02
C VAL A 52 -15.34 -3.30 -17.35
N SER A 53 -14.71 -2.31 -18.01
CA SER A 53 -15.33 -1.02 -18.35
C SER A 53 -15.95 -0.31 -17.14
N ALA A 54 -15.27 -0.35 -15.99
CA ALA A 54 -15.72 0.33 -14.78
C ALA A 54 -15.34 1.81 -14.77
N THR A 55 -16.13 2.62 -14.04
CA THR A 55 -15.77 4.02 -13.76
C THR A 55 -14.59 4.11 -12.79
N TYR A 56 -14.55 3.20 -11.81
CA TYR A 56 -13.53 3.14 -10.77
C TYR A 56 -13.10 1.69 -10.55
N SER A 57 -11.85 1.48 -10.15
CA SER A 57 -11.39 0.21 -9.59
C SER A 57 -10.55 0.48 -8.34
N ALA A 58 -10.42 -0.55 -7.51
CA ALA A 58 -9.49 -0.54 -6.41
C ALA A 58 -8.87 -1.92 -6.20
N LEU A 59 -7.63 -1.93 -5.71
CA LEU A 59 -6.90 -3.11 -5.27
C LEU A 59 -6.54 -2.93 -3.80
N GLY A 60 -7.10 -3.80 -2.96
CA GLY A 60 -6.79 -3.83 -1.54
C GLY A 60 -5.74 -4.88 -1.22
N ILE A 61 -4.72 -4.51 -0.45
CA ILE A 61 -3.68 -5.41 0.05
C ILE A 61 -3.90 -5.61 1.54
N LEU A 62 -3.92 -6.87 1.97
CA LEU A 62 -4.11 -7.24 3.37
C LEU A 62 -2.77 -7.51 4.06
N GLY A 63 -2.67 -7.04 5.31
CA GLY A 63 -1.59 -7.40 6.22
C GLY A 63 -1.78 -8.80 6.81
N GLU A 64 -0.78 -9.27 7.56
CA GLU A 64 -0.82 -10.59 8.19
C GLU A 64 -1.98 -10.77 9.20
N ASP A 65 -2.45 -9.68 9.79
CA ASP A 65 -3.58 -9.62 10.70
C ASP A 65 -4.95 -9.47 10.00
N GLY A 66 -4.95 -9.45 8.66
CA GLY A 66 -6.15 -9.24 7.84
C GLY A 66 -6.63 -7.78 7.77
N SER A 67 -5.83 -6.83 8.27
CA SER A 67 -6.10 -5.40 8.10
C SER A 67 -5.80 -4.94 6.67
N LEU A 68 -6.52 -3.94 6.18
CA LEU A 68 -6.22 -3.33 4.89
C LEU A 68 -5.00 -2.40 5.04
N VAL A 69 -3.85 -2.81 4.51
CA VAL A 69 -2.59 -2.07 4.64
C VAL A 69 -2.30 -1.15 3.46
N GLN A 70 -2.89 -1.44 2.29
CA GLN A 70 -2.78 -0.60 1.11
C GLN A 70 -4.08 -0.64 0.32
N PHE A 71 -4.47 0.51 -0.25
CA PHE A 71 -5.65 0.62 -1.08
C PHE A 71 -5.32 1.46 -2.31
N ILE A 72 -5.01 0.77 -3.41
CA ILE A 72 -4.68 1.37 -4.70
C ILE A 72 -5.97 1.61 -5.47
N THR A 73 -6.12 2.77 -6.11
CA THR A 73 -7.37 3.13 -6.82
C THR A 73 -7.09 3.62 -8.23
N ALA A 74 -8.02 3.36 -9.16
CA ALA A 74 -8.03 3.95 -10.49
C ALA A 74 -9.36 4.64 -10.80
N GLY A 75 -9.32 5.69 -11.61
CA GLY A 75 -10.51 6.46 -12.01
C GLY A 75 -10.89 7.60 -11.06
N ILE A 76 -10.18 7.76 -9.94
CA ILE A 76 -10.27 8.92 -9.04
C ILE A 76 -8.96 9.71 -9.16
N SER A 77 -9.03 11.02 -9.39
CA SER A 77 -7.84 11.89 -9.41
C SER A 77 -7.23 12.05 -8.03
N ASP A 78 -5.96 12.42 -7.94
CA ASP A 78 -5.29 12.63 -6.64
C ASP A 78 -6.03 13.65 -5.76
N ALA A 79 -6.43 14.79 -6.34
CA ALA A 79 -7.26 15.78 -5.65
C ALA A 79 -8.63 15.21 -5.21
N GLY A 80 -9.18 14.26 -5.97
CA GLY A 80 -10.39 13.53 -5.60
C GLY A 80 -10.16 12.62 -4.39
N ARG A 81 -9.05 11.89 -4.36
CA ARG A 81 -8.68 11.03 -3.22
C ARG A 81 -8.45 11.85 -1.95
N GLU A 82 -7.71 12.96 -2.05
CA GLU A 82 -7.48 13.87 -0.92
C GLU A 82 -8.80 14.40 -0.33
N ARG A 83 -9.79 14.69 -1.18
CA ARG A 83 -11.13 15.11 -0.74
C ARG A 83 -11.93 13.99 -0.09
N ILE A 84 -11.78 12.76 -0.55
CA ILE A 84 -12.45 11.58 0.02
C ILE A 84 -11.90 11.31 1.42
N GLY A 85 -10.57 11.43 1.58
CA GLY A 85 -9.87 11.21 2.83
C GLY A 85 -9.33 9.79 2.93
N ASP A 86 -9.45 9.22 4.13
CA ASP A 86 -8.85 7.93 4.47
C ASP A 86 -9.42 6.77 3.63
N PRO A 87 -8.61 5.75 3.33
CA PRO A 87 -9.09 4.54 2.67
C PRO A 87 -10.11 3.81 3.56
N PRO A 88 -10.99 2.97 2.97
CA PRO A 88 -11.95 2.20 3.74
C PRO A 88 -11.23 1.21 4.66
N GLU A 89 -11.78 0.95 5.85
CA GLU A 89 -11.24 -0.06 6.78
C GLU A 89 -11.53 -1.52 6.35
N GLY A 90 -11.98 -1.72 5.10
CA GLY A 90 -12.39 -3.02 4.58
C GLY A 90 -13.63 -3.60 5.27
N LYS A 91 -14.52 -2.80 5.86
CA LYS A 91 -15.77 -3.27 6.49
C LYS A 91 -16.92 -3.40 5.47
N GLY A 92 -18.04 -3.99 5.89
CA GLY A 92 -19.24 -4.14 5.06
C GLY A 92 -18.99 -4.98 3.80
N ILE A 93 -19.52 -4.53 2.66
CA ILE A 93 -19.38 -5.17 1.34
C ILE A 93 -17.91 -5.46 0.97
N LEU A 94 -17.00 -4.53 1.24
CA LEU A 94 -15.56 -4.74 0.99
C LEU A 94 -15.00 -5.88 1.85
N GLY A 95 -15.53 -6.04 3.06
CA GLY A 95 -15.14 -7.09 3.99
C GLY A 95 -15.46 -8.49 3.52
N ILE A 96 -16.59 -8.67 2.84
CA ILE A 96 -17.01 -9.96 2.27
C ILE A 96 -15.96 -10.43 1.26
N VAL A 97 -15.50 -9.52 0.39
CA VAL A 97 -14.52 -9.84 -0.65
C VAL A 97 -13.14 -10.06 -0.05
N LEU A 98 -12.68 -9.12 0.78
CA LEU A 98 -11.32 -9.09 1.28
C LEU A 98 -11.07 -10.18 2.35
N ARG A 99 -12.01 -10.41 3.27
CA ARG A 99 -11.80 -11.34 4.39
C ARG A 99 -12.44 -12.71 4.19
N GLU A 100 -13.63 -12.77 3.61
CA GLU A 100 -14.33 -14.04 3.42
C GLU A 100 -13.88 -14.76 2.14
N GLY A 101 -13.12 -14.07 1.28
CA GLY A 101 -12.57 -14.65 0.05
C GLY A 101 -13.66 -15.03 -0.94
N GLN A 102 -14.78 -14.30 -0.95
CA GLN A 102 -15.92 -14.55 -1.81
C GLN A 102 -16.03 -13.50 -2.90
N SER A 103 -16.15 -13.94 -4.15
CA SER A 103 -16.50 -13.07 -5.26
C SER A 103 -17.94 -12.56 -5.09
N LEU A 104 -18.13 -11.27 -5.29
CA LEU A 104 -19.42 -10.61 -5.12
C LEU A 104 -19.71 -9.67 -6.28
N ARG A 105 -20.87 -9.81 -6.91
CA ARG A 105 -21.36 -8.92 -7.96
C ARG A 105 -22.71 -8.37 -7.58
N LEU A 106 -22.82 -7.05 -7.49
CA LEU A 106 -24.04 -6.34 -7.14
C LEU A 106 -24.41 -5.38 -8.27
N HIS A 107 -25.68 -5.39 -8.68
CA HIS A 107 -26.19 -4.37 -9.59
C HIS A 107 -26.37 -3.02 -8.87
N ASP A 108 -26.71 -3.09 -7.59
CA ASP A 108 -26.86 -1.94 -6.70
C ASP A 108 -26.36 -2.28 -5.29
N LEU A 109 -25.18 -1.79 -4.95
CA LEU A 109 -24.53 -2.00 -3.67
C LEU A 109 -25.23 -1.26 -2.53
N THR A 110 -26.03 -0.23 -2.83
CA THR A 110 -26.75 0.53 -1.80
C THR A 110 -27.92 -0.26 -1.20
N GLN A 111 -28.36 -1.32 -1.90
CA GLN A 111 -29.41 -2.23 -1.45
C GLN A 111 -28.90 -3.41 -0.63
N HIS A 112 -27.58 -3.59 -0.54
CA HIS A 112 -27.01 -4.70 0.23
C HIS A 112 -27.12 -4.41 1.74
N PRO A 113 -27.52 -5.39 2.58
CA PRO A 113 -27.62 -5.19 4.02
C PRO A 113 -26.34 -4.67 4.69
N ASP A 114 -25.18 -5.11 4.20
CA ASP A 114 -23.86 -4.70 4.71
C ASP A 114 -23.32 -3.40 4.07
N SER A 115 -24.18 -2.63 3.38
CA SER A 115 -23.80 -1.35 2.79
C SER A 115 -23.68 -0.27 3.87
N GLY A 116 -22.46 0.23 4.09
CA GLY A 116 -22.20 1.34 5.02
C GLY A 116 -22.34 2.74 4.40
N GLY A 117 -22.67 2.82 3.10
CA GLY A 117 -22.65 4.06 2.34
C GLY A 117 -21.23 4.55 2.03
N PHE A 118 -21.13 5.83 1.69
CA PHE A 118 -19.87 6.49 1.35
C PHE A 118 -19.72 7.81 2.11
N PRO A 119 -18.47 8.30 2.32
CA PRO A 119 -18.24 9.66 2.78
C PRO A 119 -18.93 10.68 1.86
N ALA A 120 -19.34 11.83 2.42
CA ALA A 120 -20.10 12.84 1.68
C ALA A 120 -19.36 13.37 0.42
N THR A 121 -18.03 13.32 0.41
CA THR A 121 -17.17 13.77 -0.69
C THR A 121 -16.89 12.70 -1.74
N HIS A 122 -17.32 11.45 -1.50
CA HIS A 122 -17.10 10.34 -2.41
C HIS A 122 -18.09 10.38 -3.57
N PRO A 123 -17.63 10.18 -4.82
CA PRO A 123 -18.53 10.06 -5.97
C PRO A 123 -19.55 8.92 -5.77
N PRO A 124 -20.80 9.08 -6.24
CA PRO A 124 -21.79 8.01 -6.11
C PRO A 124 -21.35 6.76 -6.89
N MET A 125 -21.50 5.59 -6.28
CA MET A 125 -21.23 4.29 -6.88
C MET A 125 -22.42 3.37 -6.61
N ARG A 126 -22.86 2.65 -7.65
CA ARG A 126 -24.05 1.79 -7.58
C ARG A 126 -23.71 0.33 -7.83
N SER A 127 -23.22 -0.02 -9.02
CA SER A 127 -22.80 -1.40 -9.29
C SER A 127 -21.45 -1.70 -8.63
N PHE A 128 -21.27 -2.94 -8.18
CA PHE A 128 -20.04 -3.42 -7.58
C PHE A 128 -19.65 -4.80 -8.13
N LEU A 129 -18.36 -5.00 -8.37
CA LEU A 129 -17.76 -6.31 -8.64
C LEU A 129 -16.49 -6.41 -7.81
N GLY A 130 -16.49 -7.33 -6.85
CA GLY A 130 -15.32 -7.67 -6.06
C GLY A 130 -14.93 -9.11 -6.30
N VAL A 131 -13.64 -9.34 -6.52
CA VAL A 131 -13.06 -10.66 -6.73
C VAL A 131 -11.81 -10.77 -5.86
N PRO A 132 -11.70 -11.80 -5.01
CA PRO A 132 -10.50 -12.02 -4.22
C PRO A 132 -9.36 -12.51 -5.13
N ILE A 133 -8.14 -12.02 -4.88
CA ILE A 133 -6.93 -12.56 -5.50
C ILE A 133 -6.30 -13.51 -4.48
N ILE A 134 -6.35 -14.81 -4.76
CA ILE A 134 -5.92 -15.83 -3.80
C ILE A 134 -4.55 -16.38 -4.20
N PHE A 135 -3.58 -16.29 -3.29
CA PHE A 135 -2.27 -16.91 -3.43
C PHE A 135 -2.02 -17.90 -2.29
N LYS A 136 -1.72 -19.16 -2.64
CA LYS A 136 -1.48 -20.25 -1.67
C LYS A 136 -2.58 -20.40 -0.61
N GLY A 137 -3.83 -20.21 -1.02
CA GLY A 137 -5.01 -20.36 -0.15
C GLY A 137 -5.27 -19.17 0.79
N ARG A 138 -4.59 -18.03 0.59
CA ARG A 138 -4.85 -16.78 1.30
C ARG A 138 -5.24 -15.69 0.32
N VAL A 139 -6.20 -14.86 0.72
CA VAL A 139 -6.47 -13.57 0.06
C VAL A 139 -5.35 -12.61 0.42
#